data_AF-A0A498FF63-F1
#
_entry.id   AF-A0A498FF63-F1
#
_cell.length_a   1.000
_cell.length_b   1.000
_cell.length_c   1.000
_cell.angle_alpha   90.00
_cell.angle_beta   90.00
_cell.angle_gamma   90.00
#
_symmetry.space_group_name_H-M   'P 1'
#
loop_
_entity.id
_entity.type
_entity.pdbx_description
1 polymer ?
#
loop_
_entity_poly.entity_id
_entity_poly.type
_entity_poly.pdbx_seq_one_letter_code
_entity_poly.pdbx_strand_id
1 'polypeptide(L)'
;AVGAFTIARRTLDTLGNDITDLPLTAAIVVAVVSSGIVISLSAVGIPASFVIIATMSIVGLGWGRATRTVTVRQGISGEKEPAVSVGALAADEMPEIGEGDASDVPSASDLFNPGTSARVVLMQNVVPILSTVGALVTFAVLFRFVW
;
A
#
# COMPACT_ATOMS: atom_id res chain seq x y z
N ALA A 1 -20.90 10.67 -2.93
CA ALA A 1 -21.75 9.54 -3.34
C ALA A 1 -21.72 9.29 -4.85
N VAL A 2 -22.09 10.26 -5.70
CA VAL A 2 -22.18 10.06 -7.17
C VAL A 2 -20.86 9.61 -7.81
N GLY A 3 -19.75 10.31 -7.56
CA GLY A 3 -18.43 9.94 -8.12
C GLY A 3 -17.90 8.57 -7.65
N ALA A 4 -18.24 8.18 -6.42
CA ALA A 4 -17.92 6.86 -5.88
C ALA A 4 -18.71 5.76 -6.60
N PHE A 5 -19.97 6.03 -6.94
CA PHE A 5 -20.79 5.08 -7.68
C PHE A 5 -20.41 5.00 -9.17
N THR A 6 -20.01 6.09 -9.80
CA THR A 6 -19.76 6.13 -11.25
C THR A 6 -18.31 5.80 -11.60
N ILE A 7 -17.36 6.63 -11.17
CA ILE A 7 -15.97 6.58 -11.62
C ILE A 7 -15.12 5.64 -10.76
N ALA A 8 -15.36 5.64 -9.45
CA ALA A 8 -14.51 4.86 -8.54
C ALA A 8 -14.59 3.35 -8.77
N ARG A 9 -15.62 2.83 -9.44
CA ARG A 9 -15.69 1.41 -9.85
C ARG A 9 -14.48 0.99 -10.67
N ARG A 10 -14.12 1.78 -11.70
CA ARG A 10 -12.94 1.49 -12.55
C ARG A 10 -11.62 1.60 -11.77
N THR A 11 -11.55 2.53 -10.80
CA THR A 11 -10.37 2.66 -9.94
C THR A 11 -10.26 1.49 -8.96
N LEU A 12 -11.39 1.02 -8.41
CA LEU A 12 -11.42 -0.14 -7.50
C LEU A 12 -11.13 -1.45 -8.24
N ASP A 13 -11.60 -1.61 -9.47
CA ASP A 13 -11.27 -2.78 -10.30
C ASP A 13 -9.75 -2.86 -10.54
N THR A 14 -9.08 -1.73 -10.83
CA THR A 14 -7.62 -1.67 -10.99
C THR A 14 -6.87 -1.79 -9.66
N LEU A 15 -7.34 -1.17 -8.57
CA LEU A 15 -6.68 -1.29 -7.26
C LEU A 15 -6.81 -2.71 -6.67
N GLY A 16 -7.94 -3.38 -6.91
CA GLY A 16 -8.26 -4.70 -6.39
C GLY A 16 -7.72 -5.87 -7.21
N ASN A 17 -7.64 -5.75 -8.54
CA ASN A 17 -7.16 -6.83 -9.42
C ASN A 17 -5.75 -6.61 -9.99
N ASP A 18 -5.28 -5.37 -10.17
CA ASP A 18 -4.01 -5.08 -10.87
C ASP A 18 -2.87 -4.61 -9.95
N ILE A 19 -3.18 -4.06 -8.77
CA ILE A 19 -2.16 -3.60 -7.82
C ILE A 19 -1.90 -4.63 -6.73
N THR A 20 -2.90 -5.43 -6.32
CA THR A 20 -2.66 -6.42 -5.26
C THR A 20 -3.67 -7.59 -5.17
N ASP A 21 -3.19 -8.83 -5.29
CA ASP A 21 -3.78 -10.01 -4.63
C ASP A 21 -3.46 -9.94 -3.12
N LEU A 22 -4.02 -8.95 -2.43
CA LEU A 22 -3.70 -8.72 -1.02
C LEU A 22 -4.68 -9.54 -0.18
N PRO A 23 -4.22 -10.56 0.56
CA PRO A 23 -5.08 -11.34 1.45
C PRO A 23 -5.86 -10.40 2.37
N LEU A 24 -7.15 -10.69 2.55
CA LEU A 24 -8.12 -9.82 3.23
C LEU A 24 -7.60 -9.26 4.56
N THR A 25 -6.80 -10.05 5.28
CA THR A 25 -6.17 -9.68 6.54
C THR A 25 -5.16 -8.54 6.43
N ALA A 26 -4.36 -8.48 5.36
CA ALA A 26 -3.46 -7.35 5.12
C ALA A 26 -4.25 -6.07 4.81
N ALA A 27 -5.33 -6.18 4.03
CA ALA A 27 -6.22 -5.06 3.72
C ALA A 27 -6.89 -4.49 4.98
N ILE A 28 -7.36 -5.36 5.89
CA ILE A 28 -7.94 -4.94 7.17
C ILE A 28 -6.90 -4.21 8.04
N VAL A 29 -5.66 -4.71 8.11
CA VAL A 29 -4.59 -4.03 8.88
C VAL A 29 -4.32 -2.63 8.31
N VAL A 30 -4.15 -2.51 6.99
CA VAL A 30 -3.99 -1.21 6.31
C VAL A 30 -5.17 -0.28 6.64
N ALA A 31 -6.40 -0.79 6.52
CA ALA A 31 -7.60 -0.02 6.74
C ALA A 31 -7.69 0.51 8.18
N VAL A 32 -7.42 -0.34 9.18
CA VAL A 32 -7.47 0.05 10.60
C VAL A 32 -6.38 1.06 10.94
N VAL A 33 -5.14 0.83 10.51
CA VAL A 33 -4.01 1.74 10.78
C VAL A 33 -4.24 3.08 10.09
N SER A 34 -4.59 3.06 8.80
CA SER A 34 -4.82 4.30 8.04
C SER A 34 -6.00 5.09 8.59
N SER A 35 -7.11 4.41 8.90
CA SER A 35 -8.30 5.03 9.49
C SER A 35 -7.98 5.64 10.85
N GLY A 36 -7.25 4.93 11.71
CA GLY A 36 -6.79 5.45 13.00
C GLY A 36 -6.00 6.74 12.85
N ILE A 37 -5.00 6.75 11.96
CA ILE A 37 -4.19 7.95 11.69
C ILE A 37 -5.06 9.11 11.18
N VAL A 38 -5.93 8.86 10.21
CA VAL A 38 -6.82 9.89 9.65
C VAL A 38 -7.76 10.45 10.71
N ILE A 39 -8.38 9.60 11.52
CA ILE A 39 -9.29 10.01 12.59
C ILE A 39 -8.54 10.82 13.64
N SER A 40 -7.36 10.37 14.08
CA SER A 40 -6.53 11.08 15.06
C SER A 40 -6.09 12.46 14.54
N LEU A 41 -5.62 12.54 13.29
CA LEU A 41 -5.22 13.81 12.67
C LEU A 41 -6.43 14.73 12.45
N SER A 42 -7.57 14.16 12.06
CA SER A 42 -8.81 14.92 11.91
C SER A 42 -9.31 15.47 13.24
N ALA A 43 -9.13 14.75 14.36
CA ALA A 43 -9.53 15.19 15.68
C ALA A 43 -8.74 16.43 16.16
N VAL A 44 -7.48 16.58 15.71
CA VAL A 44 -6.65 17.76 15.98
C VAL A 44 -6.72 18.82 14.88
N GLY A 45 -7.60 18.66 13.88
CA GLY A 45 -7.84 19.63 12.82
C GLY A 45 -6.77 19.68 11.72
N ILE A 46 -5.92 18.65 11.62
CA ILE A 46 -4.88 18.58 10.58
C ILE A 46 -5.45 17.88 9.34
N PRO A 47 -5.57 18.57 8.18
CA PRO A 47 -6.04 17.96 6.95
C PRO A 47 -4.96 17.01 6.41
N ALA A 48 -5.19 15.71 6.55
CA ALA A 48 -4.26 14.67 6.10
C ALA A 48 -4.76 14.00 4.82
N SER A 49 -3.84 13.65 3.92
CA SER A 49 -4.18 12.93 2.69
C SER A 49 -4.37 11.45 2.95
N PHE A 50 -5.63 10.99 2.90
CA PHE A 50 -5.97 9.56 3.02
C PHE A 50 -5.18 8.69 2.04
N VAL A 51 -5.00 9.16 0.80
CA VAL A 51 -4.27 8.41 -0.25
C VAL A 51 -2.81 8.20 0.14
N ILE A 52 -2.14 9.24 0.64
CA ILE A 52 -0.74 9.13 1.09
C ILE A 52 -0.65 8.16 2.26
N ILE A 53 -1.51 8.30 3.27
CA ILE A 53 -1.49 7.43 4.45
C ILE A 53 -1.71 5.96 4.07
N ALA A 54 -2.71 5.68 3.23
CA ALA A 54 -3.01 4.32 2.79
C ALA A 54 -1.85 3.72 1.99
N THR A 55 -1.31 4.46 1.01
CA THR A 55 -0.20 3.97 0.18
C THR A 55 1.07 3.76 0.98
N MET A 56 1.43 4.64 1.91
CA MET A 56 2.61 4.44 2.77
C MET A 56 2.41 3.30 3.77
N SER A 57 1.19 3.06 4.24
CA SER A 57 0.88 1.90 5.09
C SER A 57 1.05 0.58 4.32
N ILE A 58 0.60 0.52 3.06
CA ILE A 58 0.79 -0.63 2.16
C ILE A 58 2.28 -0.85 1.89
N VAL A 59 3.03 0.20 1.53
CA VAL A 59 4.47 0.12 1.27
C VAL A 59 5.24 -0.31 2.53
N GLY A 60 4.91 0.25 3.70
CA GLY A 60 5.54 -0.10 4.97
C GLY A 60 5.30 -1.56 5.39
N LEU A 61 4.07 -2.06 5.17
CA LEU A 61 3.76 -3.47 5.38
C LEU A 61 4.53 -4.38 4.40
N GLY A 62 4.58 -4.02 3.12
CA GLY A 62 5.37 -4.75 2.11
C GLY A 62 6.87 -4.79 2.45
N TRP A 63 7.44 -3.66 2.84
CA TRP A 63 8.85 -3.54 3.25
C TRP A 63 9.16 -4.33 4.53
N GLY A 64 8.30 -4.22 5.54
CA GLY A 64 8.46 -4.95 6.80
C GLY A 64 8.39 -6.47 6.63
N ARG A 65 7.65 -6.96 5.63
CA ARG A 65 7.65 -8.38 5.23
C ARG A 65 8.97 -8.80 4.57
N ALA A 66 9.45 -8.03 3.60
CA ALA A 66 10.65 -8.36 2.83
C ALA A 66 11.95 -8.32 3.66
N THR A 67 12.03 -7.43 4.65
CA THR A 67 13.23 -7.32 5.51
C THR A 67 13.29 -8.38 6.61
N ARG A 68 12.15 -8.85 7.15
CA ARG A 68 12.15 -9.91 8.18
C ARG A 68 12.40 -11.32 7.65
N THR A 69 11.99 -11.64 6.42
CA THR A 69 12.30 -12.95 5.81
C THR A 69 13.81 -13.14 5.65
N VAL A 70 14.57 -12.07 5.41
CA VAL A 70 16.03 -12.08 5.31
C VAL A 70 16.70 -12.26 6.69
N THR A 71 16.23 -11.57 7.73
CA THR A 71 16.85 -11.66 9.07
C THR A 71 16.57 -12.99 9.77
N VAL A 72 15.40 -13.60 9.56
CA VAL A 72 15.03 -14.89 10.18
C VAL A 72 15.85 -16.04 9.58
N ARG A 73 16.15 -16.01 8.28
CA ARG A 73 16.96 -17.06 7.61
C ARG A 73 18.43 -17.06 8.04
N GLN A 74 18.92 -15.93 8.55
CA GLN A 74 20.32 -15.77 8.95
C GLN A 74 20.56 -16.01 10.46
N GLY A 75 19.49 -16.15 11.26
CA GLY A 75 19.58 -16.26 12.72
C GLY A 75 19.24 -17.63 13.33
N ILE A 76 18.74 -18.60 12.55
CA ILE A 76 18.19 -19.85 13.10
C ILE A 76 18.92 -21.07 12.54
N SER A 77 20.17 -21.24 13.00
CA SER A 77 20.85 -22.54 13.02
C SER A 77 20.82 -23.15 14.43
N GLY A 78 19.78 -22.86 15.22
CA GLY A 78 19.62 -23.35 16.59
C GLY A 78 18.15 -23.35 17.01
N GLU A 79 17.75 -24.44 17.66
CA GLU A 79 16.38 -24.94 17.83
C GLU A 79 15.42 -24.09 18.69
N LYS A 80 14.13 -24.34 18.45
CA LYS A 80 12.90 -24.10 19.25
C LYS A 80 12.07 -22.83 18.96
N GLU A 81 10.79 -23.13 18.74
CA GLU A 81 9.66 -22.28 18.34
C GLU A 81 9.49 -20.99 19.14
N PRO A 82 8.89 -19.99 18.48
CA PRO A 82 7.73 -19.33 19.05
C PRO A 82 6.50 -19.60 18.18
N ALA A 83 5.49 -20.19 18.81
CA ALA A 83 4.12 -20.16 18.33
C ALA A 83 3.70 -18.69 18.07
N VAL A 84 2.87 -18.50 17.04
CA VAL A 84 2.36 -17.21 16.50
C VAL A 84 3.39 -16.31 15.78
N SER A 85 3.85 -16.77 14.62
CA SER A 85 4.33 -15.89 13.56
C SER A 85 3.15 -15.25 12.83
N VAL A 86 3.02 -13.93 12.93
CA VAL A 86 2.14 -13.04 12.10
C VAL A 86 2.35 -13.19 10.57
N GLY A 87 3.26 -14.08 10.13
CA GLY A 87 3.40 -14.50 8.74
C GLY A 87 2.16 -15.20 8.17
N ALA A 88 1.29 -15.74 9.03
CA ALA A 88 0.06 -16.46 8.65
C ALA A 88 -1.10 -15.58 8.16
N LEU A 89 -1.00 -14.24 8.24
CA LEU A 89 -2.05 -13.32 7.77
C LEU A 89 -2.24 -13.32 6.23
N ALA A 90 -1.48 -14.13 5.48
CA ALA A 90 -1.34 -13.99 4.04
C ALA A 90 -1.27 -15.28 3.19
N ALA A 91 -1.57 -16.46 3.74
CA ALA A 91 -1.68 -17.68 2.94
C ALA A 91 -3.16 -18.09 2.86
N ASP A 92 -3.71 -18.13 1.66
CA ASP A 92 -5.10 -18.59 1.41
C ASP A 92 -5.22 -20.12 1.56
N GLU A 93 -4.10 -20.84 1.45
CA GLU A 93 -3.93 -22.22 1.90
C GLU A 93 -2.61 -22.34 2.67
N MET A 94 -2.70 -22.84 3.89
CA MET A 94 -1.54 -23.24 4.68
C MET A 94 -1.43 -24.76 4.52
N PRO A 95 -0.42 -25.28 3.79
CA PRO A 95 -0.20 -26.73 3.72
C PRO A 95 -0.01 -27.28 5.13
N GLU A 96 -0.37 -28.54 5.36
CA GLU A 96 -0.12 -29.18 6.66
C GLU A 96 1.37 -29.01 7.03
N ILE A 97 1.60 -28.73 8.32
CA ILE A 97 2.92 -28.45 8.86
C ILE A 97 3.83 -29.65 8.59
N GLY A 98 4.66 -29.56 7.56
CA GLY A 98 5.62 -30.60 7.17
C GLY A 98 5.71 -30.94 5.67
N GLU A 99 4.82 -30.43 4.82
CA GLU A 99 4.70 -30.89 3.41
C GLU A 99 5.06 -29.86 2.33
N GLY A 100 5.79 -28.80 2.67
CA GLY A 100 6.33 -27.86 1.69
C GLY A 100 7.75 -28.22 1.28
N ASP A 101 7.99 -28.54 0.01
CA ASP A 101 9.35 -28.66 -0.52
C ASP A 101 10.01 -27.26 -0.51
N ALA A 102 11.29 -27.17 -0.13
CA ALA A 102 11.97 -25.89 0.11
C ALA A 102 12.12 -25.03 -1.17
N SER A 103 11.80 -25.60 -2.34
CA SER A 103 11.77 -24.96 -3.66
C SER A 103 10.48 -24.19 -3.97
N ASP A 104 9.38 -24.43 -3.23
CA ASP A 104 8.07 -23.78 -3.48
C ASP A 104 7.84 -22.52 -2.65
N VAL A 105 8.84 -22.06 -1.90
CA VAL A 105 8.77 -20.78 -1.18
C VAL A 105 8.94 -19.65 -2.20
N PRO A 106 7.90 -18.81 -2.45
CA PRO A 106 8.02 -17.69 -3.35
C PRO A 106 9.15 -16.76 -2.89
N SER A 107 10.00 -16.32 -3.81
CA SER A 107 11.09 -15.39 -3.51
C SER A 107 10.51 -14.11 -2.92
N ALA A 108 11.19 -13.51 -1.92
CA ALA A 108 10.79 -12.23 -1.35
C ALA A 108 10.66 -11.10 -2.41
N SER A 109 11.27 -11.31 -3.58
CA SER A 109 11.24 -10.44 -4.75
C SER A 109 9.93 -10.53 -5.54
N ASP A 110 9.17 -11.62 -5.41
CA ASP A 110 7.87 -11.82 -6.07
C ASP A 110 6.70 -11.24 -5.24
N LEU A 111 6.95 -10.94 -3.95
CA LEU A 111 5.93 -10.44 -3.01
C LEU A 111 5.88 -8.90 -2.92
N PHE A 112 6.86 -8.19 -3.50
CA PHE A 112 6.91 -6.73 -3.48
C PHE A 112 7.57 -6.21 -4.75
N ASN A 113 6.84 -5.42 -5.55
CA ASN A 113 7.39 -4.75 -6.72
C ASN A 113 7.78 -3.29 -6.37
N PRO A 114 9.05 -3.03 -6.01
CA PRO A 114 9.49 -1.69 -5.62
C PRO A 114 9.33 -0.66 -6.75
N GLY A 115 9.33 -1.10 -8.01
CA GLY A 115 9.10 -0.24 -9.16
C GLY A 115 7.69 0.36 -9.18
N THR A 116 6.67 -0.45 -8.84
CA THR A 116 5.27 0.01 -8.78
C THR A 116 5.07 1.00 -7.64
N SER A 117 5.59 0.72 -6.44
CA SER A 117 5.53 1.66 -5.32
C SER A 117 6.24 2.98 -5.63
N ALA A 118 7.44 2.93 -6.22
CA ALA A 118 8.16 4.13 -6.63
C ALA A 118 7.36 4.97 -7.63
N ARG A 119 6.71 4.34 -8.61
CA ARG A 119 5.85 5.04 -9.58
C ARG A 119 4.66 5.71 -8.91
N VAL A 120 4.04 5.05 -7.93
CA VAL A 120 2.93 5.61 -7.16
C VAL A 120 3.40 6.85 -6.38
N VAL A 121 4.50 6.75 -5.64
CA VAL A 121 5.07 7.89 -4.88
C VAL A 121 5.48 9.03 -5.82
N LEU A 122 6.04 8.72 -6.99
CA LEU A 122 6.35 9.72 -8.01
C LEU A 122 5.09 10.45 -8.47
N MET A 123 4.05 9.71 -8.85
CA MET A 123 2.79 10.30 -9.32
C MET A 123 2.10 11.14 -8.23
N GLN A 124 2.23 10.75 -6.96
CA GLN A 124 1.73 11.52 -5.83
C GLN A 124 2.37 12.91 -5.71
N ASN A 125 3.59 13.10 -6.21
CA ASN A 125 4.26 14.41 -6.25
C ASN A 125 4.01 15.14 -7.58
N VAL A 126 4.00 14.41 -8.69
CA VAL A 126 3.80 14.99 -10.03
C VAL A 126 2.41 15.60 -10.19
N VAL A 127 1.36 14.94 -9.69
CA VAL A 127 -0.02 15.40 -9.86
C VAL A 127 -0.27 16.76 -9.19
N PRO A 128 0.11 16.99 -7.91
CA PRO A 128 0.01 18.32 -7.29
C PRO A 128 0.77 19.39 -8.04
N ILE A 129 2.01 19.11 -8.49
CA ILE A 129 2.82 20.07 -9.25
C ILE A 129 2.11 20.46 -10.55
N LEU A 130 1.64 19.47 -11.31
CA LEU A 130 0.96 19.71 -12.57
C LEU A 130 -0.35 20.48 -12.36
N SER A 131 -1.08 20.17 -11.27
CA SER A 131 -2.28 20.90 -10.86
C SER A 131 -1.97 22.35 -10.52
N THR A 132 -0.91 22.62 -9.74
CA THR A 132 -0.49 23.99 -9.39
C THR A 132 -0.08 24.78 -10.63
N VAL A 133 0.73 24.20 -11.51
CA VAL A 133 1.14 24.83 -12.77
C VAL A 133 -0.09 25.10 -13.64
N GLY A 134 -0.97 24.12 -13.81
CA GLY A 134 -2.21 24.26 -14.58
C GLY A 134 -3.13 25.34 -14.04
N ALA A 135 -3.27 25.43 -12.70
CA ALA A 135 -4.03 26.48 -12.05
C ALA A 135 -3.42 27.87 -12.30
N LEU A 136 -2.09 28.01 -12.20
CA LEU A 136 -1.38 29.25 -12.49
C LEU A 136 -1.51 29.68 -13.95
N VAL A 137 -1.35 28.75 -14.89
CA VAL A 137 -1.53 29.01 -16.32
C VAL A 137 -2.96 29.43 -16.62
N THR A 138 -3.94 28.71 -16.06
CA THR A 138 -5.36 29.04 -16.24
C THR A 138 -5.64 30.43 -15.70
N PHE A 139 -5.18 30.74 -14.48
CA PHE A 139 -5.32 32.06 -13.88
C PHE A 139 -4.70 33.14 -14.78
N ALA A 140 -3.45 32.96 -15.23
CA ALA A 140 -2.75 33.93 -16.06
C ALA A 140 -3.44 34.18 -17.41
N VAL A 141 -3.91 33.13 -18.08
CA VAL A 141 -4.66 33.24 -19.35
C VAL A 141 -5.98 33.97 -19.12
N LEU A 142 -6.76 33.55 -18.12
CA LEU A 142 -8.06 34.15 -17.84
C LEU A 142 -7.92 35.63 -17.51
N PHE A 143 -6.93 36.00 -16.68
CA PHE A 143 -6.65 37.39 -16.35
C PHE A 143 -6.15 38.21 -17.53
N ARG A 144 -5.42 37.59 -18.48
CA ARG A 144 -4.87 38.27 -19.66
C ARG A 144 -5.90 38.55 -20.75
N PHE A 145 -6.95 37.74 -20.84
CA PHE A 145 -7.96 37.83 -21.91
C PHE A 145 -9.31 38.38 -21.45
N VAL A 146 -9.67 38.21 -20.17
CA VAL A 146 -10.94 38.69 -19.62
C VAL A 146 -10.78 40.05 -18.93
N TRP A 147 -9.55 40.45 -18.60
CA TRP A 147 -9.22 41.72 -17.94
C TRP A 147 -8.18 42.51 -18.72
#